data_AF-A0A819XCQ6-F1
#
_entry.id   AF-A0A819XCQ6-F1
#
_cell.length_a   1.000
_cell.length_b   1.000
_cell.length_c   1.000
_cell.angle_alpha   90.00
_cell.angle_beta   90.00
_cell.angle_gamma   90.00
#
_symmetry.space_group_name_H-M   'P 1'
#
loop_
_entity.id
_entity.type
_entity.pdbx_description
1 polymer ?
#
loop_
_entity_poly.entity_id
_entity_poly.type
_entity_poly.pdbx_seq_one_letter_code
_entity_poly.pdbx_strand_id
1 'polypeptide(L)'
;MLLTISEAYERFKNDFSQCTIGRSTFFELKPRHVKPIQLHDTCCGMYHENFELLLKAWNRIRNEEIGKQRLIDEILCPIGTDQCHYIVQMDFAQNFALLSQRKVQSAHFDKPQATVFTALVVLGSEHRNFIIISDYVEHDTKCVYFAQQIMVSNVKQLAPNVHVTNYVTDGGPSHFKNRYNILNLTFHEMDFGVRAMWSFTATSHGKGSVDGLGATIKSTATRYLMRHGPEEAFKNANEFYNFSGKQQQPSKSRIKVSYAELKEIERLHQEKNMKRWENIKAINGIPSFHHFIPIGFRTIQCSRTSSSQTNQTYYL
;
A
#
# COMPACT_ATOMS: atom_id res chain seq x y z
N MET A 1 -25.81 -10.48 0.48
CA MET A 1 -26.02 -9.65 -0.72
C MET A 1 -25.95 -8.21 -0.27
N LEU A 2 -25.06 -7.39 -0.82
CA LEU A 2 -24.96 -5.97 -0.47
C LEU A 2 -25.88 -5.22 -1.43
N LEU A 3 -26.86 -4.50 -0.88
CA LEU A 3 -27.79 -3.66 -1.62
C LEU A 3 -27.82 -2.30 -0.93
N THR A 4 -27.88 -1.22 -1.70
CA THR A 4 -28.22 0.09 -1.15
C THR A 4 -29.63 0.02 -0.57
N ILE A 5 -29.96 0.93 0.35
CA ILE A 5 -31.29 0.91 0.97
C ILE A 5 -32.38 1.25 -0.07
N SER A 6 -32.04 2.02 -1.10
CA SER A 6 -32.89 2.22 -2.29
C SER A 6 -33.19 0.90 -2.98
N GLU A 7 -32.15 0.11 -3.31
CA GLU A 7 -32.30 -1.16 -4.02
C GLU A 7 -33.04 -2.22 -3.18
N ALA A 8 -32.81 -2.24 -1.87
CA ALA A 8 -33.55 -3.09 -0.96
C ALA A 8 -35.04 -2.74 -0.91
N TYR A 9 -35.38 -1.44 -0.97
CA TYR A 9 -36.77 -0.98 -1.00
C TYR A 9 -37.46 -1.32 -2.33
N GLU A 10 -36.80 -1.09 -3.47
CA GLU A 10 -37.36 -1.46 -4.78
C GLU A 10 -37.58 -2.97 -4.89
N ARG A 11 -36.64 -3.77 -4.40
CA ARG A 11 -36.81 -5.22 -4.35
C ARG A 11 -37.96 -5.63 -3.44
N PHE A 12 -38.11 -5.00 -2.28
CA PHE A 12 -39.26 -5.22 -1.40
C PHE A 12 -40.59 -4.89 -2.09
N LYS A 13 -40.67 -3.80 -2.86
CA LYS A 13 -41.88 -3.45 -3.62
C LYS A 13 -42.17 -4.43 -4.76
N ASN A 14 -41.14 -5.00 -5.39
CA ASN A 14 -41.30 -6.05 -6.40
C ASN A 14 -41.76 -7.38 -5.79
N ASP A 15 -41.13 -7.79 -4.68
CA ASP A 15 -41.43 -9.07 -4.02
C ASP A 15 -42.77 -9.02 -3.25
N PHE A 16 -43.20 -7.83 -2.81
CA PHE A 16 -44.43 -7.59 -2.02
C PHE A 16 -45.24 -6.42 -2.58
N SER A 17 -45.69 -6.55 -3.83
CA SER A 17 -46.40 -5.49 -4.57
C SER A 17 -47.70 -5.01 -3.91
N GLN A 18 -48.42 -5.88 -3.19
CA GLN A 18 -49.61 -5.51 -2.41
C GLN A 18 -49.33 -4.67 -1.14
N CYS A 19 -48.06 -4.53 -0.73
CA CYS A 19 -47.71 -3.81 0.49
C CYS A 19 -47.57 -2.30 0.23
N THR A 20 -48.33 -1.48 0.98
CA THR A 20 -48.37 -0.01 0.89
C THR A 20 -47.35 0.67 1.83
N ILE A 21 -46.29 -0.03 2.22
CA ILE A 21 -45.25 0.54 3.09
C ILE A 21 -44.41 1.54 2.28
N GLY A 22 -44.43 2.79 2.74
CA GLY A 22 -43.59 3.87 2.23
C GLY A 22 -42.13 3.69 2.60
N ARG A 23 -41.24 4.33 1.85
CA ARG A 23 -39.79 4.19 2.00
C ARG A 23 -39.31 4.51 3.42
N SER A 24 -39.79 5.58 4.06
CA SER A 24 -39.40 5.94 5.42
C SER A 24 -39.77 4.85 6.45
N THR A 25 -40.99 4.33 6.36
CA THR A 25 -41.48 3.26 7.24
C THR A 25 -40.71 1.95 7.02
N PHE A 26 -40.35 1.63 5.77
CA PHE A 26 -39.49 0.48 5.46
C PHE A 26 -38.12 0.58 6.15
N PHE A 27 -37.53 1.79 6.21
CA PHE A 27 -36.25 2.03 6.88
C PHE A 27 -36.35 1.89 8.40
N GLU A 28 -37.47 2.25 9.02
CA GLU A 28 -37.70 2.12 10.47
C GLU A 28 -37.91 0.66 10.88
N LEU A 29 -38.67 -0.09 10.08
CA LEU A 29 -39.02 -1.49 10.34
C LEU A 29 -37.89 -2.49 10.04
N LYS A 30 -36.72 -2.03 9.59
CA LYS A 30 -35.59 -2.91 9.30
C LYS A 30 -35.15 -3.68 10.57
N PRO A 31 -34.83 -4.99 10.48
CA PRO A 31 -34.32 -5.74 11.62
C PRO A 31 -33.05 -5.12 12.19
N ARG A 32 -32.92 -5.07 13.52
CA ARG A 32 -31.79 -4.41 14.21
C ARG A 32 -30.39 -4.93 13.82
N HIS A 33 -30.30 -6.13 13.26
CA HIS A 33 -29.05 -6.73 12.77
C HIS A 33 -28.65 -6.27 11.36
N VAL A 34 -29.55 -5.58 10.64
CA VAL A 34 -29.27 -4.98 9.32
C VAL A 34 -28.78 -3.55 9.53
N LYS A 35 -27.46 -3.38 9.49
CA LYS A 35 -26.82 -2.06 9.65
C LYS A 35 -26.77 -1.32 8.32
N PRO A 36 -27.19 -0.04 8.26
CA PRO A 36 -27.01 0.79 7.07
C PRO A 36 -25.51 1.00 6.83
N ILE A 37 -25.04 0.63 5.64
CA ILE A 37 -23.73 1.04 5.15
C ILE A 37 -23.95 2.34 4.38
N GLN A 38 -23.36 3.44 4.85
CA GLN A 38 -23.26 4.66 4.06
C GLN A 38 -22.24 4.42 2.94
N LEU A 39 -22.72 4.04 1.76
CA LEU A 39 -21.95 4.08 0.52
C LEU A 39 -22.43 5.33 -0.23
N HIS A 40 -21.59 6.36 -0.25
CA HIS A 40 -21.70 7.44 -1.20
C HIS A 40 -21.19 6.93 -2.55
N ASP A 41 -22.03 7.02 -3.60
CA ASP A 41 -21.74 6.66 -4.99
C ASP A 41 -20.87 7.72 -5.70
N THR A 42 -19.76 8.03 -5.07
CA THR A 42 -18.58 8.66 -5.66
C THR A 42 -17.38 7.86 -5.15
N CYS A 43 -16.27 7.79 -5.88
CA CYS A 43 -15.07 7.11 -5.41
C CYS A 43 -14.53 7.79 -4.12
N CYS A 44 -15.07 7.38 -2.98
CA CYS A 44 -14.70 7.79 -1.63
C CYS A 44 -14.33 6.53 -0.87
N GLY A 45 -13.18 5.95 -1.21
CA GLY A 45 -12.49 5.13 -0.22
C GLY A 45 -12.35 5.97 1.05
N MET A 46 -12.47 5.34 2.22
CA MET A 46 -12.26 5.92 3.56
C MET A 46 -11.05 6.90 3.66
N TYR A 47 -10.12 6.80 2.71
CA TYR A 47 -8.93 7.60 2.49
C TYR A 47 -9.16 9.00 1.88
N HIS A 48 -10.11 9.19 0.97
CA HIS A 48 -10.46 10.55 0.51
C HIS A 48 -11.10 11.33 1.65
N GLU A 49 -11.96 10.68 2.44
CA GLU A 49 -12.60 11.30 3.59
C GLU A 49 -11.61 11.51 4.76
N ASN A 50 -10.77 10.53 5.12
CA ASN A 50 -9.79 10.70 6.20
C ASN A 50 -8.72 11.76 5.89
N PHE A 51 -8.24 11.84 4.64
CA PHE A 51 -7.24 12.85 4.28
C PHE A 51 -7.87 14.25 4.19
N GLU A 52 -9.13 14.35 3.70
CA GLU A 52 -9.89 15.60 3.78
C GLU A 52 -10.21 16.00 5.22
N LEU A 53 -10.51 15.05 6.11
CA LEU A 53 -10.77 15.31 7.52
C LEU A 53 -9.50 15.78 8.24
N LEU A 54 -8.35 15.18 7.92
CA LEU A 54 -7.03 15.65 8.41
C LEU A 54 -6.71 17.05 7.88
N LEU A 55 -6.96 17.33 6.59
CA LEU A 55 -6.81 18.67 6.00
C LEU A 55 -7.75 19.69 6.66
N LYS A 56 -9.03 19.33 6.85
CA LYS A 56 -10.03 20.17 7.50
C LYS A 56 -9.68 20.45 8.96
N ALA A 57 -9.16 19.46 9.68
CA ALA A 57 -8.67 19.64 11.04
C ALA A 57 -7.43 20.56 11.08
N TRP A 58 -6.48 20.36 10.17
CA TRP A 58 -5.28 21.21 10.04
C TRP A 58 -5.63 22.66 9.71
N ASN A 59 -6.53 22.88 8.75
CA ASN A 59 -6.99 24.20 8.33
C ASN A 59 -7.72 24.93 9.47
N ARG A 60 -8.49 24.20 10.31
CA ARG A 60 -9.10 24.75 11.53
C ARG A 60 -8.08 25.14 12.58
N ILE A 61 -7.00 24.37 12.75
CA ILE A 61 -5.96 24.66 13.75
C ILE A 61 -5.10 25.86 13.33
N ARG A 62 -4.81 26.00 12.04
CA ARG A 62 -3.96 27.08 11.52
C ARG A 62 -4.73 28.31 11.04
N ASN A 63 -6.05 28.24 10.99
CA ASN A 63 -6.92 29.29 10.47
C ASN A 63 -6.54 29.73 9.03
N GLU A 64 -6.01 28.79 8.25
CA GLU A 64 -5.52 28.99 6.88
C GLU A 64 -6.00 27.81 6.04
N GLU A 65 -6.56 28.06 4.85
CA GLU A 65 -7.15 27.02 4.01
C GLU A 65 -6.09 26.46 3.05
N ILE A 66 -5.46 25.34 3.44
CA ILE A 66 -4.59 24.56 2.56
C ILE A 66 -5.48 23.54 1.85
N GLY A 67 -5.69 23.72 0.54
CA GLY A 67 -6.44 22.78 -0.28
C GLY A 67 -5.65 21.49 -0.54
N LYS A 68 -6.34 20.39 -0.85
CA LYS A 68 -5.73 19.10 -1.21
C LYS A 68 -4.67 19.26 -2.30
N GLN A 69 -4.93 20.16 -3.25
CA GLN A 69 -4.02 20.52 -4.33
C GLN A 69 -2.71 21.11 -3.79
N ARG A 70 -2.78 22.10 -2.88
CA ARG A 70 -1.60 22.74 -2.28
C ARG A 70 -0.72 21.78 -1.48
N LEU A 71 -1.31 20.79 -0.80
CA LEU A 71 -0.54 19.75 -0.10
C LEU A 71 0.10 18.75 -1.07
N ILE A 72 -0.62 18.39 -2.14
CA ILE A 72 -0.07 17.61 -3.25
C ILE A 72 1.07 18.40 -3.91
N ASP A 73 0.92 19.72 -4.09
CA ASP A 73 1.93 20.62 -4.66
C ASP A 73 3.11 20.89 -3.70
N GLU A 74 2.95 20.66 -2.39
CA GLU A 74 4.04 20.69 -1.39
C GLU A 74 4.81 19.36 -1.30
N ILE A 75 4.17 18.23 -1.62
CA ILE A 75 4.79 16.89 -1.64
C ILE A 75 5.38 16.58 -3.03
N LEU A 76 4.74 17.06 -4.09
CA LEU A 76 5.25 17.04 -5.46
C LEU A 76 6.16 18.25 -5.67
N CYS A 77 7.20 18.09 -6.47
CA CYS A 77 7.96 19.26 -6.93
C CYS A 77 7.06 20.16 -7.80
N PRO A 78 7.32 21.47 -7.86
CA PRO A 78 6.60 22.38 -8.74
C PRO A 78 6.54 21.84 -10.16
N ILE A 79 5.33 21.82 -10.73
CA ILE A 79 5.10 21.47 -12.13
C ILE A 79 5.90 22.47 -12.98
N GLY A 80 6.95 21.98 -13.66
CA GLY A 80 7.86 22.83 -14.44
C GLY A 80 9.31 22.32 -14.55
N THR A 81 9.67 21.20 -13.89
CA THR A 81 10.88 20.46 -14.25
C THR A 81 10.55 19.49 -15.39
N ASP A 82 11.38 19.40 -16.42
CA ASP A 82 11.26 18.46 -17.57
C ASP A 82 11.35 16.96 -17.17
N GLN A 83 11.15 16.64 -15.89
CA GLN A 83 11.30 15.32 -15.30
C GLN A 83 9.94 14.87 -14.77
N CYS A 84 9.43 13.77 -15.32
CA CYS A 84 8.21 13.14 -14.82
C CYS A 84 8.49 12.49 -13.45
N HIS A 85 7.76 12.94 -12.42
CA HIS A 85 7.89 12.51 -11.03
C HIS A 85 6.66 11.69 -10.63
N TYR A 86 6.86 10.67 -9.80
CA TYR A 86 5.77 9.90 -9.20
C TYR A 86 6.02 9.65 -7.72
N ILE A 87 4.93 9.43 -6.99
CA ILE A 87 4.96 9.05 -5.58
C ILE A 87 4.56 7.58 -5.49
N VAL A 88 5.29 6.81 -4.70
CA VAL A 88 4.93 5.44 -4.34
C VAL A 88 4.72 5.36 -2.84
N GLN A 89 3.47 5.28 -2.42
CA GLN A 89 3.17 4.90 -1.05
C GLN A 89 3.24 3.38 -0.93
N MET A 90 4.00 2.86 0.03
CA MET A 90 4.17 1.41 0.22
C MET A 90 3.91 1.00 1.67
N ASP A 91 3.42 -0.22 1.84
CA ASP A 91 3.26 -0.83 3.16
C ASP A 91 3.21 -2.37 3.09
N PHE A 92 3.53 -3.02 4.21
CA PHE A 92 3.32 -4.43 4.42
C PHE A 92 1.95 -4.66 5.09
N ALA A 93 1.07 -5.38 4.42
CA ALA A 93 -0.05 -5.98 5.14
C ALA A 93 0.46 -7.18 5.96
N GLN A 94 -0.15 -7.42 7.11
CA GLN A 94 0.11 -8.64 7.90
C GLN A 94 0.03 -9.88 7.01
N ASN A 95 0.97 -10.83 7.19
CA ASN A 95 0.98 -12.08 6.44
C ASN A 95 -0.38 -12.77 6.43
N PHE A 96 -0.75 -13.30 5.27
CA PHE A 96 -1.99 -14.00 5.06
C PHE A 96 -1.80 -15.49 5.35
N ALA A 97 -2.54 -16.04 6.31
CA ALA A 97 -2.55 -17.47 6.58
C ALA A 97 -3.36 -18.20 5.49
N LEU A 98 -2.75 -19.18 4.83
CA LEU A 98 -3.31 -19.89 3.69
C LEU A 98 -4.30 -21.01 4.10
N LEU A 99 -4.36 -21.35 5.39
CA LEU A 99 -5.22 -22.40 5.92
C LEU A 99 -6.65 -21.94 6.20
N SER A 100 -7.62 -22.80 5.86
CA SER A 100 -9.02 -22.66 6.30
C SER A 100 -9.16 -22.99 7.80
N GLN A 101 -9.98 -22.21 8.52
CA GLN A 101 -10.20 -22.30 9.98
C GLN A 101 -10.76 -23.67 10.45
N ARG A 102 -11.24 -24.52 9.53
CA ARG A 102 -11.86 -25.83 9.86
C ARG A 102 -10.88 -26.98 10.08
N LYS A 103 -9.56 -26.77 9.94
CA LYS A 103 -8.59 -27.80 10.37
C LYS A 103 -8.54 -27.79 11.91
N VAL A 104 -8.97 -28.91 12.51
CA VAL A 104 -8.94 -29.18 13.95
C VAL A 104 -7.57 -28.80 14.54
N GLN A 105 -7.59 -28.31 15.77
CA GLN A 105 -6.51 -27.70 16.57
C GLN A 105 -5.20 -28.50 16.75
N SER A 106 -4.88 -29.49 15.91
CA SER A 106 -3.70 -30.36 16.03
C SER A 106 -2.52 -29.99 15.11
N ALA A 107 -2.65 -29.01 14.21
CA ALA A 107 -1.53 -28.55 13.37
C ALA A 107 -0.76 -27.41 14.07
N HIS A 108 0.09 -27.77 15.03
CA HIS A 108 0.92 -26.85 15.83
C HIS A 108 2.34 -26.59 15.25
N PHE A 109 2.50 -26.67 13.93
CA PHE A 109 3.74 -26.30 13.23
C PHE A 109 3.41 -25.43 12.01
N ASP A 110 4.16 -24.34 11.85
CA ASP A 110 4.09 -23.28 10.83
C ASP A 110 2.89 -23.31 9.88
N LYS A 111 1.89 -22.47 10.19
CA LYS A 111 0.79 -22.24 9.26
C LYS A 111 1.38 -21.64 7.99
N PRO A 112 1.21 -22.24 6.80
CA PRO A 112 1.72 -21.67 5.56
C PRO A 112 1.13 -20.27 5.38
N GLN A 113 2.02 -19.32 5.13
CA GLN A 113 1.72 -17.91 5.04
C GLN A 113 2.22 -17.35 3.72
N ALA A 114 1.62 -16.23 3.32
CA ALA A 114 2.09 -15.42 2.20
C ALA A 114 2.23 -13.96 2.65
N THR A 115 3.31 -13.31 2.24
CA THR A 115 3.46 -11.86 2.38
C THR A 115 2.57 -11.17 1.38
N VAL A 116 1.95 -10.07 1.83
CA VAL A 116 1.15 -9.18 0.98
C VAL A 116 1.74 -7.78 1.12
N PHE A 117 2.54 -7.38 0.14
CA PHE A 117 3.07 -6.03 0.03
C PHE A 117 2.14 -5.18 -0.83
N THR A 118 1.86 -3.97 -0.38
CA THR A 118 0.87 -3.08 -1.01
C THR A 118 1.54 -1.79 -1.44
N ALA A 119 1.17 -1.31 -2.62
CA ALA A 119 1.69 -0.05 -3.12
C ALA A 119 0.62 0.75 -3.88
N LEU A 120 0.60 2.06 -3.63
CA LEU A 120 -0.18 3.04 -4.38
C LEU A 120 0.81 3.92 -5.14
N VAL A 121 0.70 3.93 -6.47
CA VAL A 121 1.46 4.85 -7.33
C VAL A 121 0.56 6.01 -7.70
N VAL A 122 1.03 7.22 -7.48
CA VAL A 122 0.36 8.46 -7.89
C VAL A 122 1.21 9.18 -8.93
N LEU A 123 0.59 9.48 -10.08
CA LEU A 123 1.18 10.20 -11.21
C LEU A 123 0.23 11.33 -11.63
N GLY A 124 0.56 12.57 -11.25
CA GLY A 124 -0.34 13.71 -11.45
C GLY A 124 -1.69 13.47 -10.76
N SER A 125 -2.78 13.52 -11.53
CA SER A 125 -4.15 13.25 -11.05
C SER A 125 -4.54 11.76 -11.08
N GLU A 126 -3.73 10.90 -11.70
CA GLU A 126 -4.00 9.47 -11.83
C GLU A 126 -3.34 8.69 -10.69
N HIS A 127 -3.97 7.57 -10.32
CA HIS A 127 -3.39 6.60 -9.41
C HIS A 127 -3.52 5.17 -9.93
N ARG A 128 -2.63 4.30 -9.46
CA ARG A 128 -2.58 2.86 -9.77
C ARG A 128 -2.27 2.08 -8.50
N ASN A 129 -3.03 1.00 -8.31
CA ASN A 129 -2.91 0.14 -7.13
C ASN A 129 -2.13 -1.11 -7.49
N PHE A 130 -1.19 -1.48 -6.64
CA PHE A 130 -0.33 -2.64 -6.81
C PHE A 130 -0.34 -3.49 -5.56
N ILE A 131 -0.34 -4.80 -5.78
CA ILE A 131 -0.18 -5.79 -4.73
C ILE A 131 0.87 -6.79 -5.19
N ILE A 132 1.84 -7.06 -4.33
CA ILE A 132 2.86 -8.08 -4.54
C ILE A 132 2.62 -9.16 -3.51
N ILE A 133 2.38 -10.38 -3.99
CA ILE A 133 2.22 -11.57 -3.15
C ILE A 133 3.53 -12.35 -3.21
N SER A 134 3.99 -12.86 -2.07
CA SER A 134 5.24 -13.61 -1.99
C SER A 134 5.16 -14.79 -1.04
N ASP A 135 5.90 -15.85 -1.35
CA ASP A 135 6.26 -16.94 -0.43
C ASP A 135 7.44 -16.58 0.50
N TYR A 136 8.07 -15.42 0.32
CA TYR A 136 9.01 -14.83 1.28
C TYR A 136 8.25 -14.16 2.41
N VAL A 137 8.28 -14.74 3.62
CA VAL A 137 7.43 -14.32 4.76
C VAL A 137 8.03 -13.22 5.64
N GLU A 138 9.31 -12.89 5.47
CA GLU A 138 9.99 -11.88 6.28
C GLU A 138 9.68 -10.46 5.77
N HIS A 139 9.33 -9.56 6.68
CA HIS A 139 9.17 -8.14 6.39
C HIS A 139 10.49 -7.43 6.62
N ASP A 140 11.38 -7.52 5.63
CA ASP A 140 12.75 -7.04 5.74
C ASP A 140 13.17 -6.17 4.55
N THR A 141 14.43 -5.73 4.59
CA THR A 141 15.01 -4.86 3.56
C THR A 141 15.16 -5.58 2.20
N LYS A 142 15.34 -6.91 2.17
CA LYS A 142 15.44 -7.67 0.92
C LYS A 142 14.12 -7.65 0.18
N CYS A 143 13.03 -7.91 0.90
CA CYS A 143 11.67 -7.88 0.35
C CYS A 143 11.33 -6.49 -0.18
N VAL A 144 11.65 -5.43 0.57
CA VAL A 144 11.41 -4.04 0.14
C VAL A 144 12.19 -3.71 -1.15
N TYR A 145 13.46 -4.07 -1.23
CA TYR A 145 14.27 -3.80 -2.42
C TYR A 145 13.75 -4.54 -3.67
N PHE A 146 13.32 -5.79 -3.51
CA PHE A 146 12.70 -6.55 -4.60
C PHE A 146 11.34 -5.95 -5.01
N ALA A 147 10.53 -5.53 -4.04
CA ALA A 147 9.27 -4.83 -4.30
C ALA A 147 9.51 -3.55 -5.10
N GLN A 148 10.52 -2.74 -4.74
CA GLN A 148 10.93 -1.56 -5.51
C GLN A 148 11.31 -1.91 -6.96
N GLN A 149 12.05 -3.01 -7.19
CA GLN A 149 12.39 -3.46 -8.54
C GLN A 149 11.13 -3.75 -9.38
N ILE A 150 10.18 -4.50 -8.82
CA ILE A 150 8.88 -4.76 -9.47
C ILE A 150 8.17 -3.44 -9.76
N MET A 151 8.08 -2.55 -8.77
CA MET A 151 7.36 -1.28 -8.88
C MET A 151 7.95 -0.38 -9.97
N VAL A 152 9.27 -0.18 -9.98
CA VAL A 152 9.93 0.66 -10.99
C VAL A 152 9.74 0.07 -12.39
N SER A 153 9.87 -1.26 -12.55
CA SER A 153 9.62 -1.93 -13.84
C SER A 153 8.20 -1.67 -14.35
N ASN A 154 7.20 -1.78 -13.47
CA ASN A 154 5.81 -1.49 -13.80
C ASN A 154 5.56 -0.02 -14.13
N VAL A 155 6.16 0.90 -13.37
CA VAL A 155 6.00 2.34 -13.59
C VAL A 155 6.63 2.75 -14.92
N LYS A 156 7.80 2.22 -15.28
CA LYS A 156 8.43 2.49 -16.58
C LYS A 156 7.59 2.04 -17.77
N GLN A 157 6.80 0.97 -17.63
CA GLN A 157 5.85 0.55 -18.67
C GLN A 157 4.71 1.57 -18.84
N LEU A 158 4.30 2.23 -17.76
CA LEU A 158 3.20 3.21 -17.77
C LEU A 158 3.67 4.62 -18.16
N ALA A 159 4.86 5.00 -17.72
CA ALA A 159 5.49 6.30 -17.93
C ALA A 159 6.98 6.10 -18.24
N PRO A 160 7.36 5.86 -19.51
CA PRO A 160 8.75 5.61 -19.89
C PRO A 160 9.71 6.77 -19.59
N ASN A 161 9.21 8.01 -19.59
CA ASN A 161 9.98 9.24 -19.35
C ASN A 161 10.12 9.57 -17.86
N VAL A 162 9.94 8.59 -16.98
CA VAL A 162 10.04 8.79 -15.54
C VAL A 162 11.50 8.86 -15.10
N HIS A 163 11.86 9.93 -14.40
CA HIS A 163 13.25 10.18 -14.01
C HIS A 163 13.45 10.16 -12.49
N VAL A 164 12.40 10.46 -11.73
CA VAL A 164 12.46 10.58 -10.27
C VAL A 164 11.25 9.93 -9.60
N THR A 165 11.49 9.24 -8.50
CA THR A 165 10.45 8.69 -7.60
C THR A 165 10.61 9.20 -6.19
N ASN A 166 9.49 9.39 -5.49
CA ASN A 166 9.48 9.58 -4.04
C ASN A 166 8.74 8.41 -3.38
N TYR A 167 9.46 7.62 -2.59
CA TYR A 167 8.86 6.58 -1.76
C TYR A 167 8.29 7.20 -0.48
N VAL A 168 7.08 6.78 -0.11
CA VAL A 168 6.43 7.20 1.13
C VAL A 168 6.03 5.94 1.92
N THR A 169 6.61 5.77 3.11
CA THR A 169 6.33 4.62 3.97
C THR A 169 6.22 5.03 5.42
N ASP A 170 5.78 4.11 6.29
CA ASP A 170 5.92 4.31 7.73
C ASP A 170 7.40 4.26 8.18
N GLY A 171 7.63 4.66 9.43
CA GLY A 171 8.95 4.69 10.06
C GLY A 171 9.41 3.36 10.67
N GLY A 172 8.83 2.21 10.30
CA GLY A 172 9.15 0.90 10.87
C GLY A 172 10.62 0.52 10.67
N PRO A 173 11.44 0.37 11.73
CA PRO A 173 12.88 0.18 11.61
C PRO A 173 13.28 -1.23 11.13
N SER A 174 12.44 -2.24 11.30
CA SER A 174 12.72 -3.61 10.85
C SER A 174 12.70 -3.72 9.32
N HIS A 175 11.76 -3.04 8.66
CA HIS A 175 11.54 -3.18 7.22
C HIS A 175 11.89 -1.94 6.41
N PHE A 176 11.42 -0.74 6.76
CA PHE A 176 11.56 0.46 5.92
C PHE A 176 12.67 1.41 6.40
N LYS A 177 12.57 1.93 7.62
CA LYS A 177 13.41 3.05 8.09
C LYS A 177 14.69 2.55 8.75
N ASN A 178 15.59 1.98 7.93
CA ASN A 178 16.88 1.48 8.37
C ASN A 178 18.02 1.87 7.42
N ARG A 179 19.26 1.74 7.90
CA ARG A 179 20.47 2.12 7.15
C ARG A 179 20.64 1.34 5.84
N TYR A 180 20.16 0.10 5.75
CA TYR A 180 20.32 -0.75 4.57
C TYR A 180 19.44 -0.27 3.41
N ASN A 181 18.19 0.09 3.70
CA ASN A 181 17.31 0.75 2.71
C ASN A 181 17.86 2.11 2.29
N ILE A 182 18.36 2.91 3.23
CA ILE A 182 18.94 4.22 2.92
C ILE A 182 20.20 4.06 2.05
N LEU A 183 21.03 3.04 2.28
CA LEU A 183 22.13 2.73 1.38
C LEU A 183 21.63 2.33 0.00
N ASN A 184 20.67 1.41 -0.09
CA ASN A 184 20.07 1.00 -1.36
C ASN A 184 19.50 2.19 -2.14
N LEU A 185 18.93 3.18 -1.45
CA LEU A 185 18.44 4.42 -2.05
C LEU A 185 19.54 5.16 -2.83
N THR A 186 20.78 5.15 -2.33
CA THR A 186 21.94 5.78 -3.02
C THR A 186 22.39 5.05 -4.29
N PHE A 187 21.98 3.78 -4.48
CA PHE A 187 22.25 2.99 -5.69
C PHE A 187 21.04 2.90 -6.63
N HIS A 188 19.90 3.47 -6.25
CA HIS A 188 18.62 3.28 -6.93
C HIS A 188 18.65 3.69 -8.41
N GLU A 189 19.35 4.79 -8.74
CA GLU A 189 19.52 5.21 -10.14
C GLU A 189 20.40 4.24 -10.93
N MET A 190 21.48 3.74 -10.34
CA MET A 190 22.36 2.77 -10.98
C MET A 190 21.65 1.43 -11.22
N ASP A 191 20.82 0.99 -10.28
CA ASP A 191 20.16 -0.32 -10.36
C ASP A 191 18.86 -0.30 -11.17
N PHE A 192 18.09 0.78 -11.06
CA PHE A 192 16.76 0.85 -11.65
C PHE A 192 16.62 1.96 -12.69
N GLY A 193 17.65 2.78 -12.94
CA GLY A 193 17.64 3.86 -13.92
C GLY A 193 16.64 4.98 -13.60
N VAL A 194 16.30 5.17 -12.32
CA VAL A 194 15.39 6.21 -11.81
C VAL A 194 16.00 6.75 -10.52
N ARG A 195 16.10 8.07 -10.34
CA ARG A 195 16.51 8.63 -9.05
C ARG A 195 15.40 8.46 -8.02
N ALA A 196 15.76 8.20 -6.78
CA ALA A 196 14.78 8.01 -5.72
C ALA A 196 15.10 8.88 -4.51
N MET A 197 14.06 9.42 -3.91
CA MET A 197 14.06 9.98 -2.56
C MET A 197 13.06 9.20 -1.70
N TRP A 198 13.18 9.34 -0.38
CA TRP A 198 12.31 8.60 0.54
C TRP A 198 11.84 9.48 1.69
N SER A 199 10.53 9.65 1.77
CA SER A 199 9.82 10.29 2.87
C SER A 199 9.19 9.28 3.82
N PHE A 200 9.26 9.55 5.12
CA PHE A 200 8.71 8.69 6.16
C PHE A 200 7.59 9.41 6.90
N THR A 201 6.45 8.76 7.08
CA THR A 201 5.36 9.28 7.91
C THR A 201 5.67 9.04 9.40
N ALA A 202 5.00 9.78 10.27
CA ALA A 202 5.14 9.59 11.72
C ALA A 202 4.63 8.20 12.11
N THR A 203 5.44 7.46 12.87
CA THR A 203 5.06 6.17 13.45
C THR A 203 3.80 6.36 14.30
N SER A 204 2.76 5.55 14.05
CA SER A 204 1.48 5.52 14.80
C SER A 204 0.35 6.46 14.34
N HIS A 205 0.50 7.21 13.24
CA HIS A 205 -0.59 8.06 12.73
C HIS A 205 -0.99 7.76 11.29
N GLY A 206 -2.14 7.07 11.17
CA GLY A 206 -2.97 7.03 9.97
C GLY A 206 -2.88 5.72 9.19
N LYS A 207 -3.97 4.95 9.19
CA LYS A 207 -4.16 3.87 8.20
C LYS A 207 -4.16 4.47 6.80
N GLY A 208 -3.25 4.04 5.95
CA GLY A 208 -3.05 4.54 4.60
C GLY A 208 -3.93 3.82 3.57
N SER A 209 -4.06 4.40 2.37
CA SER A 209 -4.74 3.79 1.22
C SER A 209 -4.26 2.36 0.92
N VAL A 210 -2.97 2.13 1.15
CA VAL A 210 -2.25 0.87 1.05
C VAL A 210 -2.79 -0.23 1.99
N ASP A 211 -3.25 0.10 3.20
CA ASP A 211 -3.89 -0.85 4.12
C ASP A 211 -5.17 -1.47 3.53
N GLY A 212 -5.94 -0.64 2.81
CA GLY A 212 -7.21 -1.05 2.21
C GLY A 212 -7.01 -2.03 1.06
N LEU A 213 -5.90 -1.91 0.33
CA LEU A 213 -5.52 -2.83 -0.74
C LEU A 213 -5.28 -4.24 -0.19
N GLY A 214 -4.47 -4.34 0.87
CA GLY A 214 -4.18 -5.61 1.54
C GLY A 214 -5.45 -6.23 2.13
N ALA A 215 -6.28 -5.43 2.81
CA ALA A 215 -7.54 -5.89 3.38
C ALA A 215 -8.51 -6.43 2.31
N THR A 216 -8.55 -5.82 1.12
CA THR A 216 -9.47 -6.21 0.02
C THR A 216 -9.16 -7.61 -0.50
N ILE A 217 -7.88 -7.88 -0.83
CA ILE A 217 -7.47 -9.20 -1.32
C ILE A 217 -7.60 -10.25 -0.22
N LYS A 218 -7.12 -9.95 0.99
CA LYS A 218 -7.19 -10.90 2.12
C LYS A 218 -8.62 -11.24 2.47
N SER A 219 -9.53 -10.27 2.56
CA SER A 219 -10.95 -10.52 2.87
C SER A 219 -11.64 -11.36 1.81
N THR A 220 -11.32 -11.13 0.53
CA THR A 220 -11.86 -11.94 -0.58
C THR A 220 -11.37 -13.38 -0.51
N ALA A 221 -10.08 -13.59 -0.25
CA ALA A 221 -9.49 -14.90 -0.05
C ALA A 221 -10.03 -15.60 1.21
N THR A 222 -10.18 -14.91 2.33
CA THR A 222 -10.79 -15.48 3.54
C THR A 222 -12.23 -15.92 3.27
N ARG A 223 -13.04 -15.09 2.60
CA ARG A 223 -14.43 -15.47 2.23
C ARG A 223 -14.46 -16.70 1.31
N TYR A 224 -13.51 -16.82 0.39
CA TYR A 224 -13.37 -18.01 -0.43
C TYR A 224 -13.07 -19.25 0.43
N LEU A 225 -12.06 -19.18 1.31
CA LEU A 225 -11.68 -20.29 2.20
C LEU A 225 -12.75 -20.67 3.23
N MET A 226 -13.64 -19.74 3.61
CA MET A 226 -14.78 -20.04 4.49
C MET A 226 -15.91 -20.78 3.78
N ARG A 227 -16.07 -20.56 2.47
CA ARG A 227 -17.12 -21.18 1.65
C ARG A 227 -16.74 -22.56 1.14
N HIS A 228 -15.45 -22.83 1.01
CA HIS A 228 -14.92 -24.08 0.47
C HIS A 228 -14.27 -24.94 1.56
N GLY A 229 -14.15 -26.24 1.29
CA GLY A 229 -13.53 -27.19 2.21
C GLY A 229 -12.00 -27.04 2.28
N PRO A 230 -11.33 -27.73 3.23
CA PRO A 230 -9.87 -27.74 3.35
C PRO A 230 -9.12 -28.21 2.09
N GLU A 231 -9.75 -29.04 1.27
CA GLU A 231 -9.19 -29.56 0.00
C GLU A 231 -9.00 -28.48 -1.06
N GLU A 232 -9.79 -27.40 -0.97
CA GLU A 232 -9.75 -26.26 -1.88
C GLU A 232 -9.01 -25.05 -1.27
N ALA A 233 -8.37 -25.24 -0.12
CA ALA A 233 -7.54 -24.22 0.49
C ALA A 233 -6.25 -24.00 -0.34
N PHE A 234 -5.72 -22.77 -0.28
CA PHE A 234 -4.46 -22.46 -0.97
C PHE A 234 -3.32 -23.29 -0.36
N LYS A 235 -2.64 -24.07 -1.17
CA LYS A 235 -1.52 -24.92 -0.74
C LYS A 235 -0.22 -24.13 -0.56
N ASN A 236 -0.10 -23.01 -1.25
CA ASN A 236 1.09 -22.15 -1.25
C ASN A 236 0.73 -20.70 -1.66
N ALA A 237 1.69 -19.79 -1.54
CA ALA A 237 1.50 -18.38 -1.89
C ALA A 237 1.19 -18.16 -3.39
N ASN A 238 1.73 -19.01 -4.28
CA ASN A 238 1.47 -18.93 -5.71
C ASN A 238 0.01 -19.24 -6.05
N GLU A 239 -0.63 -20.21 -5.39
CA GLU A 239 -2.07 -20.45 -5.54
C GLU A 239 -2.91 -19.26 -5.07
N PHE A 240 -2.52 -18.64 -3.95
CA PHE A 240 -3.16 -17.40 -3.47
C PHE A 240 -2.95 -16.23 -4.43
N TYR A 241 -1.78 -16.09 -5.05
CA TYR A 241 -1.50 -15.13 -6.12
C TYR A 241 -2.41 -15.35 -7.34
N ASN A 242 -2.45 -16.58 -7.85
CA ASN A 242 -3.27 -16.94 -9.01
C ASN A 242 -4.76 -16.69 -8.74
N PHE A 243 -5.24 -17.05 -7.55
CA PHE A 243 -6.60 -16.73 -7.11
C PHE A 243 -6.82 -15.22 -7.09
N SER A 244 -5.94 -14.46 -6.46
CA SER A 244 -6.05 -13.01 -6.31
C SER A 244 -6.09 -12.30 -7.66
N GLY A 245 -5.24 -12.72 -8.61
CA GLY A 245 -5.23 -12.23 -9.99
C GLY A 245 -6.52 -12.55 -10.74
N LYS A 246 -7.05 -13.77 -10.61
CA LYS A 246 -8.34 -14.16 -11.21
C LYS A 246 -9.51 -13.33 -10.68
N GLN A 247 -9.54 -13.03 -9.37
CA GLN A 247 -10.59 -12.18 -8.79
C GLN A 247 -10.56 -10.74 -9.32
N GLN A 248 -9.46 -10.29 -9.91
CA GLN A 248 -9.40 -8.98 -10.56
C GLN A 248 -9.97 -8.99 -11.99
N GLN A 249 -10.24 -10.15 -12.59
CA GLN A 249 -10.86 -10.28 -13.92
C GLN A 249 -12.36 -10.62 -13.73
N PRO A 250 -13.34 -9.88 -14.27
CA PRO A 250 -13.32 -8.75 -15.23
C PRO A 250 -13.50 -7.38 -14.55
N SER A 251 -13.07 -7.24 -13.29
CA SER A 251 -13.36 -6.04 -12.50
C SER A 251 -12.74 -4.79 -13.12
N LYS A 252 -13.51 -3.71 -13.18
CA LYS A 252 -12.99 -2.35 -13.49
C LYS A 252 -11.99 -1.84 -12.43
N SER A 253 -11.77 -2.58 -11.33
CA SER A 253 -10.83 -2.21 -10.27
C SER A 253 -9.38 -2.54 -10.64
N ARG A 254 -8.65 -1.49 -11.00
CA ARG A 254 -7.27 -1.39 -11.54
C ARG A 254 -6.13 -1.90 -10.62
N ILE A 255 -6.34 -2.93 -9.80
CA ILE A 255 -5.28 -3.48 -8.95
C ILE A 255 -4.42 -4.44 -9.75
N LYS A 256 -3.16 -4.06 -10.01
CA LYS A 256 -2.17 -4.96 -10.63
C LYS A 256 -1.59 -5.87 -9.55
N VAL A 257 -1.74 -7.17 -9.74
CA VAL A 257 -1.19 -8.18 -8.83
C VAL A 257 0.09 -8.75 -9.46
N SER A 258 1.17 -8.81 -8.69
CA SER A 258 2.44 -9.43 -9.09
C SER A 258 2.85 -10.48 -8.06
N TYR A 259 3.70 -11.40 -8.49
CA TYR A 259 4.29 -12.42 -7.62
C TYR A 259 5.78 -12.11 -7.42
N ALA A 260 6.28 -12.30 -6.22
CA ALA A 260 7.69 -12.24 -5.89
C ALA A 260 8.11 -13.59 -5.31
N GLU A 261 8.95 -14.34 -6.01
CA GLU A 261 9.39 -15.65 -5.54
C GLU A 261 10.57 -15.52 -4.56
N LEU A 262 10.55 -16.29 -3.48
CA LEU A 262 11.58 -16.34 -2.45
C LEU A 262 12.98 -16.49 -3.05
N LYS A 263 13.13 -17.39 -4.03
CA LYS A 263 14.42 -17.63 -4.69
C LYS A 263 14.91 -16.41 -5.45
N GLU A 264 14.02 -15.63 -6.05
CA GLU A 264 14.37 -14.41 -6.77
C GLU A 264 14.76 -13.28 -5.82
N ILE A 265 14.06 -13.16 -4.69
CA ILE A 265 14.40 -12.20 -3.62
C ILE A 265 15.79 -12.50 -3.06
N GLU A 266 16.07 -13.76 -2.70
CA GLU A 266 17.38 -14.15 -2.18
C GLU A 266 18.49 -14.01 -3.22
N ARG A 267 18.24 -14.39 -4.49
CA ARG A 267 19.19 -14.18 -5.58
C ARG A 267 19.53 -12.70 -5.77
N LEU A 268 18.52 -11.83 -5.83
CA LEU A 268 18.73 -10.39 -5.98
C LEU A 268 19.50 -9.83 -4.78
N HIS A 269 19.21 -10.29 -3.57
CA HIS A 269 19.94 -9.90 -2.37
C HIS A 269 21.42 -10.32 -2.45
N GLN A 270 21.72 -11.55 -2.86
CA GLN A 270 23.10 -12.03 -3.04
C GLN A 270 23.86 -11.21 -4.10
N GLU A 271 23.22 -10.92 -5.23
CA GLU A 271 23.83 -10.20 -6.35
C GLU A 271 24.08 -8.72 -6.05
N LYS A 272 23.13 -8.05 -5.39
CA LYS A 272 23.15 -6.59 -5.22
C LYS A 272 23.51 -6.16 -3.82
N ASN A 273 22.94 -6.80 -2.80
CA ASN A 273 22.87 -6.23 -1.46
C ASN A 273 23.89 -6.81 -0.49
N MET A 274 24.24 -8.09 -0.62
CA MET A 274 25.14 -8.79 0.32
C MET A 274 26.46 -8.02 0.53
N LYS A 275 27.18 -7.71 -0.56
CA LYS A 275 28.43 -6.93 -0.51
C LYS A 275 28.21 -5.46 -0.14
N ARG A 276 27.07 -4.86 -0.52
CA ARG A 276 26.80 -3.45 -0.21
C ARG A 276 26.62 -3.23 1.29
N TRP A 277 25.96 -4.18 1.95
CA TRP A 277 25.59 -4.11 3.36
C TRP A 277 26.76 -4.47 4.29
N GLU A 278 27.86 -5.02 3.76
CA GLU A 278 29.11 -5.20 4.48
C GLU A 278 29.68 -3.84 4.90
N ASN A 279 30.10 -3.74 6.17
CA ASN A 279 30.79 -2.56 6.73
C ASN A 279 30.04 -1.22 6.59
N ILE A 280 28.71 -1.25 6.42
CA ILE A 280 27.89 -0.04 6.33
C ILE A 280 27.99 0.79 7.62
N LYS A 281 28.25 2.09 7.48
CA LYS A 281 28.31 3.01 8.63
C LYS A 281 26.92 3.22 9.23
N ALA A 282 26.88 3.43 10.54
CA ALA A 282 25.65 3.81 11.22
C ALA A 282 25.29 5.26 10.86
N ILE A 283 23.99 5.53 10.67
CA ILE A 283 23.47 6.89 10.52
C ILE A 283 22.88 7.27 11.88
N ASN A 284 23.62 8.10 12.62
CA ASN A 284 23.19 8.56 13.93
C ASN A 284 21.92 9.43 13.79
N GLY A 285 20.86 9.11 14.54
CA GLY A 285 19.64 9.91 14.52
C GLY A 285 18.62 9.55 13.43
N ILE A 286 18.76 8.41 12.71
CA ILE A 286 17.76 7.91 11.74
C ILE A 286 16.31 8.15 12.19
N PRO A 287 15.89 7.77 13.42
CA PRO A 287 14.49 7.90 13.82
C PRO A 287 13.95 9.34 13.72
N SER A 288 14.82 10.35 13.86
CA SER A 288 14.44 11.76 13.83
C SER A 288 14.30 12.36 12.43
N PHE A 289 14.86 11.72 11.40
CA PHE A 289 14.78 12.18 10.02
C PHE A 289 13.55 11.63 9.32
N HIS A 290 12.80 12.45 8.59
CA HIS A 290 11.62 12.00 7.83
C HIS A 290 11.80 12.13 6.33
N HIS A 291 12.96 12.60 5.87
CA HIS A 291 13.24 12.71 4.44
C HIS A 291 14.70 12.44 4.15
N PHE A 292 14.96 11.65 3.10
CA PHE A 292 16.28 11.19 2.68
C PHE A 292 16.44 11.37 1.17
N ILE A 293 17.53 12.04 0.77
CA ILE A 293 17.85 12.33 -0.63
C ILE A 293 19.29 11.89 -0.92
N PRO A 294 19.52 11.00 -1.91
CA PRO A 294 20.86 10.74 -2.43
C PRO A 294 21.42 11.98 -3.11
N ILE A 295 22.61 12.41 -2.70
CA ILE A 295 23.33 13.54 -3.31
C ILE A 295 24.66 13.13 -3.94
N GLY A 296 24.98 11.83 -3.92
CA GLY A 296 26.17 11.27 -4.52
C GLY A 296 26.34 9.79 -4.20
N PHE A 297 27.44 9.20 -4.69
CA PHE A 297 27.75 7.79 -4.44
C PHE A 297 27.90 7.53 -2.94
N ARG A 298 27.01 6.68 -2.40
CA ARG A 298 26.94 6.36 -0.97
C ARG A 298 26.82 7.59 -0.06
N THR A 299 26.37 8.73 -0.59
CA THR A 299 26.19 9.97 0.16
C THR A 299 24.71 10.32 0.24
N ILE A 300 24.19 10.44 1.45
CA ILE A 300 22.79 10.73 1.73
C ILE A 300 22.66 12.04 2.51
N GLN A 301 21.71 12.87 2.09
CA GLN A 301 21.23 14.02 2.85
C GLN A 301 19.97 13.63 3.63
N CYS A 302 19.96 13.92 4.92
CA CYS A 302 18.92 13.58 5.86
C CYS A 302 18.30 14.85 6.45
N SER A 303 16.97 14.91 6.48
CA SER A 303 16.22 16.08 6.94
C SER A 303 15.12 15.68 7.92
N ARG A 304 14.83 16.54 8.90
CA ARG A 304 13.73 16.30 9.87
C ARG A 304 12.37 16.24 9.18
N THR A 305 12.17 17.06 8.16
CA THR A 305 11.01 17.11 7.26
C THR A 305 11.50 17.43 5.84
N SER A 306 10.66 17.24 4.83
CA SER A 306 10.98 17.60 3.44
C SER A 306 11.21 19.11 3.23
N SER A 307 10.63 19.95 4.10
CA SER A 307 10.76 21.42 4.08
C SER A 307 11.86 21.97 4.98
N SER A 308 12.64 21.10 5.64
CA SER A 308 13.66 21.53 6.60
C SER A 308 14.78 22.32 5.91
N GLN A 309 15.08 23.51 6.42
CA GLN A 309 16.24 24.31 5.98
C GLN A 309 17.57 23.76 6.52
N THR A 310 17.51 22.97 7.61
CA THR A 310 18.68 22.32 8.21
C THR A 310 18.73 20.85 7.81
N ASN A 311 19.87 20.43 7.28
CA ASN A 311 20.11 19.10 6.72
C ASN A 311 21.41 18.52 7.26
N GLN A 312 21.48 17.20 7.42
CA GLN A 312 22.68 16.49 7.83
C GLN A 312 23.09 15.52 6.72
N THR A 313 24.38 15.49 6.40
CA THR A 313 24.92 14.65 5.32
C THR A 313 25.75 13.51 5.90
N TYR A 314 25.54 12.31 5.38
CA TYR A 314 26.26 11.11 5.78
C TYR A 314 26.86 10.41 4.56
N TYR A 315 28.06 9.86 4.74
CA TYR A 315 28.67 8.90 3.83
C TYR A 315 28.54 7.50 4.44
N LEU A 316 27.97 6.56 3.69
CA LEU A 316 27.52 5.24 4.17
C LEU A 316 28.50 4.11 3.86
#